data_AF-A0A6A6D1U4-F1
#
_entry.id   AF-A0A6A6D1U4-F1
#
_cell.length_a   1.000
_cell.length_b   1.000
_cell.length_c   1.000
_cell.angle_alpha   90.00
_cell.angle_beta   90.00
_cell.angle_gamma   90.00
#
_symmetry.space_group_name_H-M   'P 1'
#
loop_
_entity.id
_entity.type
_entity.pdbx_description
1 polymer ?
#
loop_
_entity_poly.entity_id
_entity_poly.type
_entity_poly.pdbx_seq_one_letter_code
_entity_poly.pdbx_strand_id
1 'polypeptide(L)'
;MATTPTAEQHNREKKLLRKLMKARIACGNSLEELETLNGLTDDWDATEEVLENAALDIHLQCEYGCKESSALHDILSGLLTGLNTPGLWTEVEVRQENAVAAAKEIIKVIDGLLVAGPNPSLGLKEMKRRAQHITTELEALEETFAELESEVQACIADAQKHSTSNPSS
;
A
#
# COMPACT_ATOMS: atom_id res chain seq x y z
N MET A 1 -13.96 -37.05 -7.64
CA MET A 1 -12.81 -36.97 -8.56
C MET A 1 -12.35 -35.53 -8.57
N ALA A 2 -11.09 -35.23 -8.23
CA ALA A 2 -10.56 -33.87 -8.32
C ALA A 2 -10.45 -33.51 -9.81
N THR A 3 -11.20 -32.50 -10.25
CA THR A 3 -11.11 -31.95 -11.60
C THR A 3 -9.76 -31.25 -11.72
N THR A 4 -8.90 -31.75 -12.61
CA THR A 4 -7.64 -31.10 -12.96
C THR A 4 -7.93 -29.67 -13.45
N PRO A 5 -7.28 -28.63 -12.90
CA PRO A 5 -7.47 -27.27 -13.37
C PRO A 5 -7.17 -27.18 -14.87
N THR A 6 -7.96 -26.40 -15.61
CA THR A 6 -7.71 -26.18 -17.03
C THR A 6 -6.44 -25.34 -17.22
N ALA A 7 -5.80 -25.41 -18.39
CA ALA A 7 -4.63 -24.58 -18.70
C ALA A 7 -4.93 -23.07 -18.56
N GLU A 8 -6.18 -22.67 -18.84
CA GLU A 8 -6.67 -21.30 -18.67
C GLU A 8 -6.75 -20.92 -17.18
N GLN A 9 -7.23 -21.84 -16.33
CA GLN A 9 -7.30 -21.64 -14.88
C GLN A 9 -5.90 -21.48 -14.26
N HIS A 10 -4.94 -22.31 -14.65
CA HIS A 10 -3.56 -22.18 -14.20
C HIS A 10 -2.89 -20.88 -14.65
N ASN A 11 -3.16 -20.41 -15.87
CA ASN A 11 -2.61 -19.13 -16.34
C ASN A 11 -3.20 -17.95 -15.58
N ARG A 12 -4.50 -18.01 -15.26
CA ARG A 12 -5.21 -17.02 -14.45
C ARG A 12 -4.65 -16.95 -13.02
N GLU A 13 -4.52 -18.08 -12.35
CA GLU A 13 -3.91 -18.18 -11.00
C GLU A 13 -2.51 -17.58 -10.96
N LYS A 14 -1.68 -17.87 -11.98
CA LYS A 14 -0.33 -17.32 -12.09
C LYS A 14 -0.32 -15.79 -12.28
N LYS A 15 -1.28 -15.25 -13.05
CA LYS A 15 -1.43 -13.80 -13.25
C LYS A 15 -1.85 -13.11 -11.95
N LEU A 16 -2.83 -13.68 -11.23
CA LEU A 16 -3.27 -13.22 -9.91
C LEU A 16 -2.11 -13.19 -8.91
N LEU A 17 -1.38 -14.29 -8.77
CA LEU A 17 -0.26 -14.39 -7.85
C LEU A 17 0.80 -13.32 -8.13
N ARG A 18 1.10 -13.07 -9.41
CA ARG A 18 2.04 -12.00 -9.79
C ARG A 18 1.54 -10.61 -9.42
N LYS A 19 0.25 -10.31 -9.61
CA LYS A 19 -0.34 -9.02 -9.22
C LYS A 19 -0.30 -8.85 -7.70
N LEU A 20 -0.68 -9.88 -6.96
CA LEU A 20 -0.64 -9.88 -5.49
C LEU A 20 0.78 -9.68 -4.96
N MET A 21 1.77 -10.36 -5.55
CA MET A 21 3.19 -10.16 -5.21
C MET A 21 3.68 -8.75 -5.49
N LYS A 22 3.31 -8.17 -6.64
CA LYS A 22 3.68 -6.78 -6.96
C LYS A 22 3.08 -5.78 -5.98
N ALA A 23 1.80 -5.94 -5.65
CA ALA A 23 1.13 -5.07 -4.69
C ALA A 23 1.80 -5.16 -3.30
N ARG A 24 2.13 -6.37 -2.88
CA ARG A 24 2.82 -6.60 -1.60
C ARG A 24 4.22 -5.98 -1.57
N ILE A 25 4.97 -6.08 -2.68
CA ILE A 25 6.29 -5.44 -2.80
C ILE A 25 6.16 -3.92 -2.72
N ALA A 26 5.19 -3.31 -3.41
CA ALA A 26 4.95 -1.87 -3.33
C ALA A 26 4.62 -1.40 -1.90
N CYS A 27 3.81 -2.16 -1.16
CA CYS A 27 3.53 -1.87 0.26
C CYS A 27 4.82 -1.99 1.12
N GLY A 28 5.64 -3.02 0.87
CA GLY A 28 6.92 -3.21 1.55
C GLY A 28 7.92 -2.08 1.28
N ASN A 29 8.08 -1.68 0.02
CA ASN A 29 8.93 -0.55 -0.35
C ASN A 29 8.44 0.76 0.28
N SER A 30 7.11 0.95 0.31
CA SER A 30 6.52 2.13 0.95
C SER A 30 6.82 2.20 2.44
N LEU A 31 6.81 1.06 3.14
CA LEU A 31 7.24 0.98 4.55
C LEU A 31 8.70 1.43 4.72
N GLU A 32 9.62 0.86 3.95
CA GLU A 32 11.05 1.19 4.04
C GLU A 32 11.33 2.67 3.74
N GLU A 33 10.62 3.24 2.76
CA GLU A 33 10.72 4.65 2.41
C GLU A 33 10.15 5.57 3.50
N LEU A 34 9.02 5.21 4.12
CA LEU A 34 8.44 5.95 5.24
C LEU A 34 9.32 5.89 6.50
N GLU A 35 9.89 4.74 6.82
CA GLU A 35 10.87 4.60 7.91
C GLU A 35 12.12 5.44 7.66
N THR A 36 12.60 5.46 6.41
CA THR A 36 13.72 6.31 6.01
C THR A 36 13.38 7.79 6.16
N LEU A 37 12.21 8.22 5.67
CA LEU A 37 11.74 9.61 5.81
C LEU A 37 11.65 10.03 7.28
N ASN A 38 11.18 9.12 8.14
CA ASN A 38 11.06 9.36 9.56
C ASN A 38 12.41 9.68 10.22
N GLY A 39 13.48 8.97 9.85
CA GLY A 39 14.82 9.20 10.40
C GLY A 39 15.54 10.43 9.82
N LEU A 40 15.08 10.97 8.68
CA LEU A 40 15.72 12.14 8.05
C LEU A 40 15.46 13.46 8.78
N THR A 41 14.53 13.47 9.73
CA THR A 41 14.21 14.64 10.56
C THR A 41 14.92 14.65 11.92
N ASP A 42 15.58 13.57 12.31
CA ASP A 42 16.14 13.38 13.68
C ASP A 42 17.21 14.43 14.05
N ASP A 43 17.98 14.88 13.06
CA ASP A 43 19.08 15.84 13.25
C ASP A 43 18.64 17.31 13.03
N TRP A 44 17.34 17.58 12.85
CA TRP A 44 16.86 18.95 12.64
C TRP A 44 16.98 19.78 13.91
N ASP A 45 17.34 21.05 13.77
CA ASP A 45 17.54 21.95 14.90
C ASP A 45 16.20 22.31 15.56
N ALA A 46 15.90 21.68 16.69
CA ALA A 46 14.69 21.91 17.48
C ALA A 46 14.62 23.32 18.11
N THR A 47 15.67 24.14 17.99
CA THR A 47 15.60 25.55 18.42
C THR A 47 14.86 26.44 17.41
N GLU A 48 14.66 25.97 16.17
CA GLU A 48 13.81 26.61 15.18
C GLU A 48 12.39 26.01 15.24
N GLU A 49 11.43 26.75 15.82
CA GLU A 49 10.02 26.32 15.99
C GLU A 49 9.37 25.81 14.68
N VAL A 50 9.73 26.39 13.54
CA VAL A 50 9.21 25.96 12.23
C VAL A 50 9.73 24.56 11.86
N LEU A 51 11.00 24.27 12.14
CA LEU A 51 11.60 22.97 11.87
C LEU A 51 11.12 21.91 12.86
N GLU A 52 10.98 22.27 14.14
CA GLU A 52 10.44 21.38 15.16
C GLU A 52 9.01 20.92 14.80
N ASN A 53 8.13 21.86 14.47
CA ASN A 53 6.75 21.53 14.07
C ASN A 53 6.72 20.70 12.79
N ALA A 54 7.52 21.05 11.79
CA ALA A 54 7.54 20.31 10.53
C ALA A 54 8.11 18.88 10.69
N ALA A 55 9.14 18.71 11.54
CA ALA A 55 9.67 17.39 11.88
C ALA A 55 8.61 16.53 12.57
N LEU A 56 7.87 17.09 13.53
CA LEU A 56 6.78 16.40 14.20
C LEU A 56 5.67 15.99 13.23
N ASP A 57 5.24 16.90 12.35
CA ASP A 57 4.21 16.61 11.35
C ASP A 57 4.66 15.47 10.42
N ILE A 58 5.91 15.52 9.93
CA ILE A 58 6.47 14.45 9.09
C ILE A 58 6.51 13.12 9.87
N HIS A 59 6.95 13.13 11.13
CA HIS A 59 7.02 11.94 11.98
C HIS A 59 5.66 11.27 12.15
N LEU A 60 4.63 12.06 12.48
CA LEU A 60 3.26 11.58 12.66
C LEU A 60 2.70 10.95 11.39
N GLN A 61 2.95 11.58 10.23
CA GLN A 61 2.51 11.04 8.95
C GLN A 61 3.31 9.79 8.54
N CYS A 62 4.60 9.72 8.85
CA CYS A 62 5.40 8.52 8.62
C CYS A 62 4.89 7.35 9.46
N GLU A 63 4.65 7.57 10.77
CA GLU A 63 4.13 6.53 11.66
C GLU A 63 2.73 6.04 11.21
N TYR A 64 1.85 6.96 10.84
CA TYR A 64 0.52 6.61 10.34
C TYR A 64 0.59 5.85 9.02
N GLY A 65 1.34 6.37 8.04
CA GLY A 65 1.54 5.71 6.75
C GLY A 65 2.18 4.32 6.87
N CYS A 66 3.09 4.13 7.84
CA CYS A 66 3.68 2.82 8.12
C CYS A 66 2.64 1.83 8.64
N LYS A 67 1.77 2.25 9.57
CA LYS A 67 0.71 1.39 10.09
C LYS A 67 -0.23 0.93 8.97
N GLU A 68 -0.62 1.83 8.08
CA GLU A 68 -1.51 1.51 6.97
C GLU A 68 -0.83 0.62 5.91
N SER A 69 0.41 0.92 5.54
CA SER A 69 1.18 0.11 4.58
C SER A 69 1.48 -1.30 5.13
N SER A 70 1.74 -1.43 6.43
CA SER A 70 1.95 -2.73 7.09
C SER A 70 0.66 -3.54 7.11
N ALA A 71 -0.47 -2.92 7.44
CA ALA A 71 -1.74 -3.62 7.44
C ALA A 71 -2.14 -4.09 6.03
N LEU A 72 -1.88 -3.28 4.99
CA LEU A 72 -2.02 -3.71 3.60
C LEU A 72 -1.13 -4.91 3.29
N HIS A 73 0.16 -4.84 3.65
CA HIS A 73 1.09 -5.95 3.44
C HIS A 73 0.60 -7.25 4.10
N ASP A 74 0.04 -7.17 5.31
CA ASP A 74 -0.49 -8.32 6.05
C ASP A 74 -1.76 -8.88 5.42
N ILE A 75 -2.69 -8.02 4.98
CA ILE A 75 -3.89 -8.43 4.23
C ILE A 75 -3.49 -9.16 2.94
N LEU A 76 -2.55 -8.59 2.18
CA LEU A 76 -2.07 -9.20 0.93
C LEU A 76 -1.36 -10.53 1.20
N SER A 77 -0.69 -10.67 2.34
CA SER A 77 -0.10 -11.94 2.77
C SER A 77 -1.17 -12.97 3.17
N GLY A 78 -2.26 -12.54 3.80
CA GLY A 78 -3.43 -13.38 4.09
C GLY A 78 -4.13 -13.87 2.83
N LEU A 79 -4.26 -13.03 1.80
CA LEU A 79 -4.85 -13.43 0.51
C LEU A 79 -4.07 -14.59 -0.14
N LEU A 80 -2.74 -14.66 0.04
CA LEU A 80 -1.92 -15.77 -0.46
C LEU A 80 -2.25 -17.11 0.19
N THR A 81 -2.69 -17.08 1.44
CA THR A 81 -3.05 -18.28 2.22
C THR A 81 -4.54 -18.60 2.15
N GLY A 82 -5.30 -17.83 1.37
CA GLY A 82 -6.73 -18.05 1.13
C GLY A 82 -7.67 -17.30 2.07
N LEU A 83 -7.20 -16.29 2.80
CA LEU A 83 -8.05 -15.40 3.58
C LEU A 83 -8.90 -14.54 2.63
N ASN A 84 -10.21 -14.72 2.62
CA ASN A 84 -11.13 -13.78 1.99
C ASN A 84 -12.39 -13.62 2.85
N THR A 85 -12.42 -12.58 3.68
CA THR A 85 -13.50 -12.30 4.62
C THR A 85 -14.40 -11.17 4.11
N PRO A 86 -15.69 -11.13 4.51
CA PRO A 86 -16.55 -9.99 4.21
C PRO A 86 -15.90 -8.67 4.65
N GLY A 87 -15.92 -7.66 3.77
CA GLY A 87 -15.36 -6.34 4.05
C GLY A 87 -13.85 -6.19 3.82
N LEU A 88 -13.14 -7.27 3.46
CA LEU A 88 -11.68 -7.23 3.24
C LEU A 88 -11.28 -6.21 2.16
N TRP A 89 -12.00 -6.17 1.03
CA TRP A 89 -11.66 -5.28 -0.08
C TRP A 89 -11.93 -3.81 0.24
N THR A 90 -12.99 -3.52 0.99
CA THR A 90 -13.24 -2.17 1.53
C THR A 90 -12.14 -1.76 2.51
N GLU A 91 -11.67 -2.68 3.35
CA GLU A 91 -10.53 -2.40 4.24
C GLU A 91 -9.26 -2.11 3.42
N VAL A 92 -8.97 -2.89 2.38
CA VAL A 92 -7.83 -2.66 1.49
C VAL A 92 -7.89 -1.28 0.84
N GLU A 93 -9.05 -0.89 0.32
CA GLU A 93 -9.27 0.43 -0.31
C GLU A 93 -9.01 1.56 0.69
N VAL A 94 -9.69 1.55 1.85
CA VAL A 94 -9.55 2.60 2.86
C VAL A 94 -8.11 2.72 3.37
N ARG A 95 -7.43 1.59 3.60
CA ARG A 95 -6.03 1.62 4.06
C ARG A 95 -5.08 2.19 2.99
N GLN A 96 -5.32 1.86 1.72
CA GLN A 96 -4.56 2.43 0.61
C GLN A 96 -4.77 3.93 0.50
N GLU A 97 -6.01 4.41 0.57
CA GLU A 97 -6.33 5.84 0.56
C GLU A 97 -5.64 6.58 1.72
N ASN A 98 -5.67 6.00 2.91
CA ASN A 98 -5.04 6.56 4.10
C ASN A 98 -3.51 6.64 3.98
N ALA A 99 -2.87 5.58 3.46
CA ALA A 99 -1.42 5.56 3.25
C ALA A 99 -1.00 6.60 2.20
N VAL A 100 -1.77 6.75 1.11
CA VAL A 100 -1.58 7.80 0.11
C VAL A 100 -1.75 9.19 0.71
N ALA A 101 -2.78 9.40 1.53
CA ALA A 101 -3.04 10.69 2.17
C ALA A 101 -1.89 11.10 3.10
N ALA A 102 -1.33 10.16 3.87
CA ALA A 102 -0.17 10.40 4.72
C ALA A 102 1.05 10.88 3.92
N ALA A 103 1.37 10.17 2.82
CA ALA A 103 2.47 10.56 1.94
C ALA A 103 2.27 11.94 1.30
N LYS A 104 1.03 12.27 0.91
CA LYS A 104 0.68 13.60 0.38
C LYS A 104 0.84 14.71 1.40
N GLU A 105 0.50 14.47 2.66
CA GLU A 105 0.68 15.47 3.72
C GLU A 105 2.18 15.71 3.99
N ILE A 106 3.02 14.67 3.96
CA ILE A 106 4.49 14.83 4.03
C ILE A 106 4.98 15.74 2.88
N ILE A 107 4.54 15.50 1.65
CA ILE A 107 4.90 16.34 0.49
C ILE A 107 4.51 17.80 0.74
N LYS A 108 3.31 18.04 1.27
CA LYS A 108 2.80 19.38 1.56
C LYS A 108 3.63 20.11 2.61
N VAL A 109 4.03 19.43 3.69
CA VAL A 109 4.93 19.99 4.71
C VAL A 109 6.27 20.36 4.08
N ILE A 110 6.87 19.44 3.31
CA ILE A 110 8.15 19.68 2.63
C ILE A 110 8.06 20.85 1.63
N ASP A 111 6.95 20.96 0.90
CA ASP A 111 6.73 22.08 -0.02
C ASP A 111 6.60 23.42 0.71
N GLY A 112 5.98 23.45 1.88
CA GLY A 112 5.98 24.61 2.76
C GLY A 112 7.41 25.03 3.15
N LEU A 113 8.24 24.07 3.56
CA LEU A 113 9.64 24.32 3.93
C LEU A 113 10.49 24.81 2.76
N LEU A 114 10.30 24.25 1.55
CA LEU A 114 11.04 24.67 0.35
C LEU A 114 10.77 26.13 -0.05
N VAL A 115 9.58 26.65 0.27
CA VAL A 115 9.20 28.05 0.02
C VAL A 115 9.74 28.99 1.11
N ALA A 116 9.87 28.51 2.35
CA ALA A 116 10.20 29.32 3.53
C ALA A 116 11.65 29.83 3.58
N GLY A 117 12.59 29.28 2.80
CA GLY A 117 13.96 29.83 2.70
C GLY A 117 15.02 28.79 2.33
N PRO A 118 16.28 29.22 2.08
CA PRO A 118 17.32 28.31 1.63
C PRO A 118 17.91 27.56 2.82
N ASN A 119 17.46 26.32 3.05
CA ASN A 119 18.16 25.37 3.92
C ASN A 119 18.71 24.19 3.10
N PRO A 120 19.88 24.37 2.45
CA PRO A 120 20.48 23.34 1.60
C PRO A 120 20.95 22.09 2.36
N SER A 121 21.02 22.10 3.69
CA SER A 121 21.45 20.98 4.54
C SER A 121 20.38 19.94 4.82
N LEU A 122 19.09 20.24 4.62
CA LEU A 122 17.98 19.39 5.10
C LEU A 122 17.52 18.32 4.12
N GLY A 123 18.17 18.17 2.96
CA GLY A 123 17.82 17.10 2.00
C GLY A 123 16.37 17.13 1.47
N LEU A 124 15.66 18.25 1.62
CA LEU A 124 14.20 18.36 1.37
C LEU A 124 13.77 17.87 -0.03
N LYS A 125 14.59 18.08 -1.06
CA LYS A 125 14.30 17.58 -2.41
C LYS A 125 14.28 16.05 -2.48
N GLU A 126 15.19 15.41 -1.76
CA GLU A 126 15.25 13.94 -1.70
C GLU A 126 14.08 13.39 -0.88
N MET A 127 13.77 14.01 0.26
CA MET A 127 12.58 13.65 1.04
C MET A 127 11.31 13.77 0.20
N LYS A 128 11.15 14.88 -0.55
CA LYS A 128 10.02 15.06 -1.46
C LYS A 128 9.97 13.98 -2.52
N ARG A 129 11.10 13.65 -3.16
CA ARG A 129 11.17 12.60 -4.19
C ARG A 129 10.72 11.26 -3.64
N ARG A 130 11.12 10.91 -2.42
CA ARG A 130 10.72 9.65 -1.74
C ARG A 130 9.22 9.63 -1.43
N ALA A 131 8.68 10.69 -0.83
CA ALA A 131 7.25 10.80 -0.55
C ALA A 131 6.39 10.75 -1.83
N GLN A 132 6.87 11.38 -2.92
CA GLN A 132 6.23 11.28 -4.24
C GLN A 132 6.29 9.86 -4.82
N HIS A 133 7.40 9.15 -4.60
CA HIS A 133 7.54 7.76 -5.03
C HIS A 133 6.51 6.87 -4.31
N ILE A 134 6.41 6.97 -2.99
CA ILE A 134 5.39 6.28 -2.17
C ILE A 134 3.99 6.57 -2.71
N THR A 135 3.65 7.85 -2.91
CA THR A 135 2.33 8.27 -3.43
C THR A 135 2.03 7.59 -4.76
N THR A 136 2.98 7.61 -5.70
CA THR A 136 2.82 7.03 -7.03
C THR A 136 2.64 5.51 -6.97
N GLU A 137 3.43 4.83 -6.16
CA GLU A 137 3.34 3.37 -6.04
C GLU A 137 2.02 2.93 -5.41
N LEU A 138 1.59 3.61 -4.34
CA LEU A 138 0.35 3.28 -3.64
C LEU A 138 -0.90 3.64 -4.45
N GLU A 139 -0.92 4.77 -5.17
CA GLU A 139 -2.02 5.13 -6.07
C GLU A 139 -2.18 4.10 -7.21
N ALA A 140 -1.07 3.58 -7.75
CA ALA A 140 -1.10 2.53 -8.76
C ALA A 140 -1.69 1.20 -8.25
N LEU A 141 -1.82 1.02 -6.92
CA LEU A 141 -2.46 -0.16 -6.35
C LEU A 141 -3.98 -0.13 -6.44
N GLU A 142 -4.63 1.03 -6.61
CA GLU A 142 -6.08 1.14 -6.72
C GLU A 142 -6.63 0.24 -7.85
N GLU A 143 -6.10 0.41 -9.06
CA GLU A 143 -6.47 -0.44 -10.22
C GLU A 143 -6.11 -1.91 -9.95
N THR A 144 -4.96 -2.16 -9.32
CA THR A 144 -4.52 -3.52 -9.00
C THR A 144 -5.47 -4.21 -8.03
N PHE A 145 -5.97 -3.52 -7.02
CA PHE A 145 -6.91 -4.06 -6.04
C PHE A 145 -8.29 -4.30 -6.63
N ALA A 146 -8.79 -3.38 -7.47
CA ALA A 146 -10.06 -3.58 -8.18
C ALA A 146 -10.01 -4.83 -9.09
N GLU A 147 -8.90 -5.02 -9.83
CA GLU A 147 -8.70 -6.22 -10.64
C GLU A 147 -8.59 -7.49 -9.78
N LEU A 148 -7.83 -7.45 -8.67
CA LEU A 148 -7.68 -8.58 -7.76
C LEU A 148 -9.02 -8.98 -7.13
N GLU A 149 -9.83 -8.02 -6.69
CA GLU A 149 -11.16 -8.26 -6.14
C GLU A 149 -12.06 -8.96 -7.16
N SER A 150 -12.18 -8.39 -8.36
CA SER A 150 -13.01 -8.95 -9.42
C SER A 150 -12.60 -10.40 -9.74
N GLU A 151 -11.30 -10.67 -9.82
CA GLU A 151 -10.78 -11.98 -10.13
C GLU A 151 -11.03 -12.99 -8.98
N VAL A 152 -10.86 -12.58 -7.72
CA VAL A 152 -11.14 -13.43 -6.55
C VAL A 152 -12.63 -13.74 -6.44
N GLN A 153 -13.51 -12.75 -6.64
CA GLN A 153 -14.96 -12.94 -6.62
C GLN A 153 -15.41 -13.92 -7.73
N ALA A 154 -14.85 -13.80 -8.93
CA ALA A 154 -15.16 -14.71 -10.03
C ALA A 154 -14.69 -16.15 -9.73
N CYS A 155 -13.51 -16.33 -9.13
CA CYS A 155 -13.05 -17.66 -8.69
C CYS A 155 -14.01 -18.29 -7.65
N ILE A 156 -14.54 -17.50 -6.72
CA ILE A 156 -15.53 -17.98 -5.73
C ILE A 156 -16.84 -18.37 -6.40
N ALA A 157 -17.33 -17.54 -7.33
CA ALA A 157 -18.56 -17.83 -8.07
C ALA A 157 -18.46 -19.12 -8.88
N ASP A 158 -17.32 -19.37 -9.53
CA ASP A 158 -17.07 -20.59 -10.30
C ASP A 158 -16.99 -21.83 -9.38
N ALA A 159 -16.35 -21.70 -8.21
CA ALA A 159 -16.30 -22.77 -7.22
C ALA A 159 -17.70 -23.14 -6.67
N GLN A 160 -18.57 -22.15 -6.46
CA GLN A 160 -19.95 -22.36 -6.03
C GLN A 160 -20.79 -23.08 -7.09
N LYS A 161 -20.67 -22.71 -8.37
CA LYS A 161 -21.37 -23.39 -9.48
C LYS A 161 -21.03 -24.88 -9.54
N HIS A 162 -19.74 -25.22 -9.44
CA HIS A 162 -19.29 -26.62 -9.42
C HIS A 162 -19.74 -27.41 -8.18
N SER A 163 -19.96 -26.73 -7.06
CA SER A 163 -20.48 -27.34 -5.83
C SER A 163 -21.98 -27.66 -5.93
N THR A 164 -22.75 -26.81 -6.63
CA THR A 164 -24.20 -27.00 -6.82
C THR A 164 -24.59 -27.97 -7.94
N SER A 165 -23.66 -28.34 -8.82
CA SER A 165 -23.90 -29.28 -9.94
C SER A 165 -23.73 -30.76 -9.59
N ASN A 166 -23.42 -31.10 -8.33
CA ASN A 166 -23.47 -32.48 -7.82
C ASN A 166 -24.70 -32.66 -6.92
N PRO A 167 -25.91 -32.90 -7.47
CA PRO A 167 -26.96 -33.51 -6.69
C PRO A 167 -26.52 -34.94 -6.38
N SER A 168 -26.34 -35.24 -5.10
CA SER A 168 -26.10 -36.59 -4.60
C SER A 168 -27.10 -37.56 -5.25
N SER A 169 -26.57 -38.53 -5.99
CA SER A 169 -27.28 -39.77 -6.36
C SER A 169 -27.02 -40.83 -5.30
#